data_AF-A0A6L5F6L5-F1
#
_entry.id   AF-A0A6L5F6L5-F1
#
_cell.length_a   1.000
_cell.length_b   1.000
_cell.length_c   1.000
_cell.angle_alpha   90.00
_cell.angle_beta   90.00
_cell.angle_gamma   90.00
#
_symmetry.space_group_name_H-M   'P 1'
#
loop_
_entity.id
_entity.type
_entity.pdbx_description
1 polymer ?
#
loop_
_entity_poly.entity_id
_entity_poly.type
_entity_poly.pdbx_seq_one_letter_code
_entity_poly.pdbx_strand_id
1 'polypeptide(L)'
;MIRRSILLDTVIDIVVRTVLLFSVFLLLSGHNAPGGGFVGGLVAGSALLLRYLAGEAEEVVGRVSIQPEALMSAGLSLAVITGAWSWLSAEPFLSSSIFEINLPLLGTVKTTSALPFDMGVFLVVFGVCLAVIISLGRVKTT
;
A
#
# COMPACT_ATOMS: atom_id res chain seq x y z
N MET A 1 -21.19 -28.96 -3.20
CA MET A 1 -21.53 -27.56 -3.56
C MET A 1 -21.57 -26.75 -2.27
N ILE A 2 -20.54 -25.95 -1.99
CA ILE A 2 -20.58 -25.00 -0.86
C ILE A 2 -21.55 -23.89 -1.28
N ARG A 3 -22.62 -23.67 -0.52
CA ARG A 3 -23.57 -22.57 -0.78
C ARG A 3 -22.84 -21.26 -0.47
N ARG A 4 -22.62 -20.43 -1.48
CA ARG A 4 -22.07 -19.07 -1.30
C ARG A 4 -23.06 -18.24 -0.49
N SER A 5 -22.61 -17.63 0.60
CA SER A 5 -23.46 -16.80 1.46
C SER A 5 -23.41 -15.36 0.96
N ILE A 6 -24.53 -14.86 0.44
CA ILE A 6 -24.67 -13.48 -0.05
C ILE A 6 -24.35 -12.47 1.06
N LEU A 7 -24.70 -12.80 2.30
CA LEU A 7 -24.38 -11.99 3.48
C LEU A 7 -22.87 -11.87 3.69
N LEU A 8 -22.13 -12.97 3.55
CA LEU A 8 -20.68 -12.98 3.74
C LEU A 8 -19.98 -12.15 2.66
N ASP A 9 -20.36 -12.35 1.39
CA ASP A 9 -19.81 -11.61 0.26
C ASP A 9 -20.03 -10.09 0.43
N THR A 10 -21.26 -9.70 0.80
CA THR A 10 -21.63 -8.29 1.01
C THR A 10 -20.83 -7.65 2.16
N VAL A 11 -20.68 -8.35 3.28
CA VAL A 11 -19.93 -7.84 4.44
C VAL A 11 -18.46 -7.69 4.11
N ILE A 12 -17.86 -8.66 3.41
CA ILE A 12 -16.44 -8.62 3.04
C ILE A 12 -16.15 -7.46 2.10
N ASP A 13 -17.02 -7.21 1.12
CA ASP A 13 -16.88 -6.07 0.21
C ASP A 13 -16.86 -4.72 0.93
N ILE A 14 -17.75 -4.54 1.92
CA ILE A 14 -17.82 -3.32 2.73
C ILE A 14 -16.55 -3.18 3.60
N VAL A 15 -16.16 -4.27 4.26
CA VAL A 15 -14.99 -4.29 5.15
C VAL A 15 -13.73 -3.98 4.36
N VAL A 16 -13.52 -4.61 3.21
CA VAL A 16 -12.29 -4.41 2.41
C VAL A 16 -12.17 -2.97 1.93
N ARG A 17 -13.25 -2.38 1.39
CA ARG A 17 -13.24 -0.97 0.98
C ARG A 17 -12.92 -0.05 2.16
N THR A 18 -13.48 -0.33 3.33
CA THR A 18 -13.22 0.44 4.55
C THR A 18 -11.77 0.30 5.03
N VAL A 19 -11.23 -0.92 5.03
CA VAL A 19 -9.84 -1.20 5.43
C VAL A 19 -8.84 -0.56 4.47
N LEU A 20 -9.13 -0.53 3.16
CA LEU A 20 -8.30 0.16 2.17
C LEU A 20 -8.30 1.68 2.39
N LEU A 21 -9.46 2.28 2.69
CA LEU A 21 -9.53 3.71 3.06
C LEU A 21 -8.72 3.99 4.33
N PHE A 22 -8.82 3.11 5.34
CA PHE A 22 -8.07 3.24 6.57
C PHE A 22 -6.56 3.07 6.36
N SER A 23 -6.14 2.16 5.49
CA SER A 23 -4.75 1.98 5.07
C SER A 23 -4.16 3.27 4.46
N VAL A 24 -4.92 3.95 3.59
CA VAL A 24 -4.52 5.25 3.03
C VAL A 24 -4.45 6.32 4.13
N PHE A 25 -5.40 6.33 5.06
CA PHE A 25 -5.35 7.23 6.22
C PHE A 25 -4.09 7.03 7.07
N LEU A 26 -3.69 5.77 7.32
CA LEU A 26 -2.47 5.47 8.07
C LEU A 26 -1.21 5.92 7.33
N LEU A 27 -1.16 5.74 6.01
CA LEU A 27 -0.07 6.24 5.16
C LEU A 27 0.09 7.76 5.32
N LEU A 28 -1.02 8.50 5.27
CA LEU A 28 -1.01 9.96 5.39
C LEU A 28 -0.75 10.44 6.82
N SER A 29 -1.17 9.69 7.83
CA SER A 29 -1.06 10.09 9.24
C SER A 29 0.33 9.86 9.85
N GLY A 30 1.22 9.15 9.15
CA GLY A 30 2.53 8.71 9.67
C GLY A 30 3.48 9.83 10.12
N HIS A 31 3.25 11.07 9.69
CA HIS A 31 4.10 12.21 10.05
C HIS A 31 3.77 12.84 11.42
N ASN A 32 2.54 12.64 11.93
CA ASN A 32 2.07 13.29 13.17
C ASN A 32 1.53 12.30 14.21
N ALA A 33 1.24 11.06 13.81
CA ALA A 33 0.62 10.05 14.64
C ALA A 33 1.17 8.66 14.27
N PRO A 34 0.93 7.62 15.10
CA PRO A 34 1.27 6.25 14.72
C PRO A 34 0.64 5.87 13.37
N GLY A 35 1.48 5.45 12.42
CA GLY A 35 1.07 5.19 11.03
C GLY A 35 2.27 4.98 10.11
N GLY A 36 2.16 5.42 8.86
CA GLY A 36 3.22 5.42 7.86
C GLY A 36 3.06 4.32 6.80
N GLY A 37 4.02 4.29 5.86
CA GLY A 37 3.98 3.43 4.68
C GLY A 37 3.95 1.94 4.98
N PHE A 38 4.71 1.49 6.00
CA PHE A 38 4.81 0.07 6.36
C PHE A 38 3.48 -0.48 6.89
N VAL A 39 2.92 0.15 7.93
CA VAL A 39 1.66 -0.28 8.54
C VAL A 39 0.50 -0.12 7.55
N GLY A 40 0.46 1.01 6.81
CA GLY A 40 -0.51 1.21 5.74
C GLY A 40 -0.47 0.06 4.72
N GLY A 41 0.73 -0.32 4.26
CA GLY A 41 0.92 -1.41 3.30
C GLY A 41 0.45 -2.77 3.84
N LEU A 42 0.74 -3.09 5.10
CA LEU A 42 0.27 -4.32 5.74
C LEU A 42 -1.26 -4.37 5.90
N VAL A 43 -1.87 -3.23 6.24
CA VAL A 43 -3.34 -3.12 6.35
C VAL A 43 -4.01 -3.26 4.98
N ALA A 44 -3.42 -2.71 3.92
CA ALA A 44 -3.89 -2.97 2.56
C ALA A 44 -3.70 -4.45 2.16
N GLY A 45 -2.57 -5.04 2.52
CA GLY A 45 -2.27 -6.46 2.30
C GLY A 45 -3.25 -7.39 3.00
N SER A 46 -3.66 -7.07 4.24
CA SER A 46 -4.65 -7.86 4.98
C SER A 46 -6.04 -7.77 4.37
N ALA A 47 -6.43 -6.63 3.81
CA ALA A 47 -7.66 -6.49 3.04
C ALA A 47 -7.65 -7.38 1.79
N LEU A 48 -6.51 -7.44 1.09
CA LEU A 48 -6.33 -8.33 -0.06
C LEU A 48 -6.41 -9.82 0.35
N LEU A 49 -5.76 -10.17 1.46
CA LEU A 49 -5.79 -11.52 2.03
C LEU A 49 -7.23 -11.91 2.41
N LEU A 50 -8.00 -11.00 3.02
CA LEU A 50 -9.39 -11.24 3.36
C LEU A 50 -10.24 -11.55 2.12
N ARG A 51 -10.10 -10.77 1.03
CA ARG A 51 -10.77 -11.06 -0.25
C ARG A 51 -10.36 -12.40 -0.83
N TYR A 52 -9.07 -12.72 -0.76
CA TYR A 52 -8.56 -14.00 -1.22
C TYR A 52 -9.19 -15.17 -0.46
N LEU A 53 -9.23 -15.09 0.89
CA LEU A 53 -9.82 -16.13 1.75
C LEU A 53 -11.34 -16.25 1.63
N ALA A 54 -12.03 -15.16 1.28
CA ALA A 54 -13.48 -15.11 1.07
C ALA A 54 -14.00 -15.99 -0.08
N GLY A 55 -13.10 -16.52 -0.92
CA GLY A 55 -13.48 -17.31 -2.09
C GLY A 55 -13.55 -16.52 -3.40
N GLU A 56 -12.97 -15.30 -3.44
CA GLU A 56 -12.65 -14.62 -4.71
C GLU A 56 -11.24 -15.01 -5.21
N ALA A 57 -10.62 -16.07 -4.70
CA ALA A 57 -9.24 -16.44 -5.05
C ALA A 57 -8.98 -16.49 -6.56
N GLU A 58 -9.89 -17.08 -7.36
CA GLU A 58 -9.78 -17.11 -8.83
C GLU A 58 -10.04 -15.75 -9.48
N GLU A 59 -10.87 -14.87 -8.90
CA GLU A 59 -11.11 -13.52 -9.43
C GLU A 59 -10.01 -12.52 -9.04
N VAL A 60 -9.45 -12.64 -7.84
CA VAL A 60 -8.33 -11.81 -7.36
C VAL A 60 -7.06 -12.19 -8.11
N VAL A 61 -6.74 -13.48 -8.21
CA VAL A 61 -5.53 -13.94 -8.92
C VAL A 61 -5.71 -13.84 -10.45
N GLY A 62 -6.92 -14.02 -10.97
CA GLY A 62 -7.21 -13.95 -12.41
C GLY A 62 -7.39 -12.54 -12.98
N ARG A 63 -7.73 -11.54 -12.16
CA ARG A 63 -7.95 -10.14 -12.62
C ARG A 63 -6.88 -9.15 -12.17
N VAL A 64 -5.97 -9.52 -11.26
CA VAL A 64 -4.86 -8.63 -10.88
C VAL A 64 -3.86 -8.57 -12.03
N SER A 65 -4.01 -7.55 -12.87
CA SER A 65 -3.09 -7.23 -13.97
C SER A 65 -1.76 -6.64 -13.49
N ILE A 66 -1.62 -6.39 -12.18
CA ILE A 66 -0.46 -5.72 -11.60
C ILE A 66 0.54 -6.77 -11.13
N GLN A 67 1.74 -6.74 -11.70
CA GLN A 67 2.83 -7.63 -11.31
C GLN A 67 3.39 -7.18 -9.94
N PRO A 68 3.48 -8.07 -8.94
CA PRO A 68 4.08 -7.74 -7.64
C PRO A 68 5.47 -7.13 -7.76
N GLU A 69 6.28 -7.64 -8.68
CA GLU A 69 7.65 -7.19 -8.96
C GLU A 69 7.66 -5.75 -9.48
N ALA A 70 6.64 -5.35 -10.27
CA ALA A 70 6.49 -3.98 -10.75
C ALA A 70 6.15 -3.01 -9.61
N LEU A 71 5.27 -3.41 -8.68
CA LEU A 71 4.97 -2.61 -7.49
C LEU A 71 6.20 -2.44 -6.59
N MET A 72 6.93 -3.51 -6.35
CA MET A 72 8.13 -3.50 -5.51
C MET A 72 9.24 -2.64 -6.12
N SER A 73 9.51 -2.80 -7.42
CA SER A 73 10.52 -1.99 -8.12
C SER A 73 10.14 -0.51 -8.21
N ALA A 74 8.87 -0.20 -8.47
CA ALA A 74 8.38 1.18 -8.46
C ALA A 74 8.48 1.82 -7.06
N GLY A 75 8.08 1.08 -6.01
CA GLY A 75 8.17 1.55 -4.63
C GLY A 75 9.61 1.78 -4.18
N LEU A 76 10.51 0.83 -4.48
CA LEU A 76 11.92 0.96 -4.17
C LEU A 76 12.57 2.13 -4.92
N SER A 77 12.25 2.30 -6.21
CA SER A 77 12.74 3.42 -7.01
C SER A 77 12.28 4.75 -6.44
N LEU A 78 11.00 4.85 -6.04
CA LEU A 78 10.44 6.05 -5.43
C LEU A 78 11.14 6.40 -4.11
N ALA A 79 11.39 5.39 -3.25
CA ALA A 79 12.10 5.59 -1.98
C ALA A 79 13.55 6.06 -2.19
N VAL A 80 14.27 5.43 -3.14
CA VAL A 80 15.66 5.80 -3.47
C VAL A 80 15.73 7.21 -4.06
N ILE A 81 14.85 7.54 -5.02
CA ILE A 81 14.79 8.87 -5.63
C ILE A 81 14.48 9.94 -4.56
N THR A 82 13.54 9.65 -3.65
CA THR A 82 13.18 10.57 -2.57
C THR A 82 14.37 10.81 -1.63
N GLY A 83 15.12 9.77 -1.26
CA GLY A 83 16.32 9.92 -0.43
C GLY A 83 17.48 10.62 -1.15
N ALA A 84 17.63 10.38 -2.46
CA ALA A 84 18.65 11.01 -3.30
C ALA A 84 18.34 12.48 -3.60
N TRP A 85 17.08 12.89 -3.49
CA TRP A 85 16.65 14.28 -3.65
C TRP A 85 17.41 15.24 -2.72
N SER A 86 17.77 14.77 -1.51
CA SER A 86 18.53 15.57 -0.53
C SER A 86 19.93 15.99 -1.03
N TRP A 87 20.52 15.25 -1.98
CA TRP A 87 21.81 15.61 -2.57
C TRP A 87 21.77 16.92 -3.38
N LEU A 88 20.61 17.29 -3.93
CA LEU A 88 20.44 18.57 -4.62
C LEU A 88 20.66 19.76 -3.69
N SER A 89 20.45 19.57 -2.38
CA SER A 89 20.66 20.56 -1.34
C SER A 89 22.01 20.41 -0.62
N ALA A 90 22.92 19.59 -1.15
CA ALA A 90 24.20 19.22 -0.52
C ALA A 90 24.06 18.58 0.88
N GLU A 91 22.89 18.00 1.16
CA GLU A 91 22.59 17.31 2.41
C GLU A 91 22.84 15.79 2.29
N PRO A 92 23.08 15.07 3.40
CA PRO A 92 23.20 13.61 3.38
C PRO A 92 21.95 12.91 2.80
N PHE A 93 22.13 11.69 2.29
CA PHE A 93 21.02 10.85 1.82
C PHE A 93 19.97 10.67 2.92
N LEU A 94 18.68 10.72 2.55
CA LEU A 94 17.54 10.70 3.48
C LEU A 94 17.47 11.86 4.48
N SER A 95 18.18 12.97 4.23
CA SER A 95 17.98 14.19 5.02
C SER A 95 16.55 14.70 4.81
N SER A 96 15.80 14.86 5.90
CA SER A 96 14.41 15.29 5.87
C SER A 96 14.31 16.78 5.61
N SER A 97 13.78 17.15 4.45
CA SER A 97 13.47 18.54 4.11
C SER A 97 11.97 18.78 4.27
N ILE A 98 11.60 19.83 4.99
CA ILE A 98 10.21 20.23 5.18
C ILE A 98 9.81 21.06 3.95
N PHE A 99 8.87 20.56 3.14
CA PHE A 99 8.27 21.30 2.04
C PHE A 99 6.94 21.90 2.50
N GLU A 100 6.82 23.22 2.42
CA GLU A 100 5.52 23.88 2.59
C GLU A 100 4.82 23.91 1.24
N ILE A 101 3.90 22.97 1.01
CA ILE A 101 3.11 22.92 -0.22
C ILE A 101 1.82 23.71 0.03
N ASN A 102 1.65 24.81 -0.68
CA ASN A 102 0.39 25.55 -0.70
C ASN A 102 -0.57 24.86 -1.67
N LEU A 103 -1.53 24.08 -1.14
CA LEU A 103 -2.59 23.49 -1.94
C LEU A 103 -3.80 24.45 -1.99
N PRO A 104 -4.33 24.76 -3.20
CA PRO A 104 -5.37 25.78 -3.37
C PRO A 104 -6.71 25.46 -2.67
N LEU A 105 -6.97 24.20 -2.28
CA LEU A 105 -8.16 23.80 -1.50
C LEU A 105 -7.90 23.49 -0.01
N LEU A 106 -6.65 23.25 0.40
CA LEU A 106 -6.32 22.71 1.73
C LEU A 106 -5.44 23.65 2.57
N GLY A 107 -5.02 24.80 2.03
CA GLY A 107 -4.10 25.73 2.69
C GLY A 107 -2.63 25.28 2.64
N THR A 108 -1.80 25.82 3.52
CA THR A 108 -0.40 25.43 3.69
C THR A 108 -0.31 24.05 4.35
N VAL A 109 -0.12 23.01 3.54
CA VAL A 109 0.18 21.68 4.05
C VAL A 109 1.68 21.56 4.25
N LYS A 110 2.12 21.49 5.51
CA LYS A 110 3.50 21.16 5.86
C LYS A 110 3.72 19.68 5.57
N THR A 111 4.26 19.37 4.40
CA THR A 111 4.60 18.01 3.98
C THR A 111 6.10 17.86 3.98
N THR A 112 6.62 16.92 4.75
CA THR A 112 8.04 16.58 4.69
C THR A 112 8.31 15.65 3.51
N SER A 113 9.56 15.57 3.04
CA SER A 113 10.03 14.53 2.11
C SER A 113 9.77 13.09 2.60
N ALA A 114 9.33 12.89 3.85
CA ALA A 114 8.95 11.59 4.36
C ALA A 114 7.71 10.98 3.68
N LEU A 115 6.76 11.78 3.17
CA LEU A 115 5.54 11.23 2.56
C LEU A 115 5.82 10.44 1.26
N PRO A 116 6.56 10.97 0.27
CA PRO A 116 6.95 10.20 -0.91
C PRO A 116 7.80 8.96 -0.58
N PHE A 117 8.64 9.05 0.46
CA PHE A 117 9.42 7.91 0.94
C PHE A 117 8.49 6.80 1.49
N ASP A 118 7.54 7.19 2.35
CA ASP A 118 6.54 6.27 2.91
C ASP A 118 5.62 5.68 1.84
N MET A 119 5.27 6.44 0.80
CA MET A 119 4.58 5.89 -0.37
C MET A 119 5.40 4.81 -1.08
N GLY A 120 6.72 5.01 -1.20
CA GLY A 120 7.64 4.00 -1.71
C GLY A 120 7.63 2.72 -0.87
N VAL A 121 7.74 2.86 0.46
CA VAL A 121 7.66 1.75 1.41
C VAL A 121 6.31 1.03 1.32
N PHE A 122 5.21 1.77 1.23
CA PHE A 122 3.86 1.23 1.08
C PHE A 122 3.75 0.33 -0.14
N LEU A 123 4.23 0.78 -1.31
CA LEU A 123 4.18 0.02 -2.56
C LEU A 123 5.00 -1.27 -2.46
N VAL A 124 6.18 -1.22 -1.84
CA VAL A 124 7.02 -2.41 -1.62
C VAL A 124 6.28 -3.42 -0.73
N VAL A 125 5.78 -2.98 0.42
CA VAL A 125 5.08 -3.87 1.38
C VAL A 125 3.83 -4.47 0.75
N PHE A 126 3.01 -3.65 0.09
CA PHE A 126 1.82 -4.12 -0.60
C PHE A 126 2.15 -5.10 -1.74
N GLY A 127 3.20 -4.82 -2.51
CA GLY A 127 3.71 -5.72 -3.55
C GLY A 127 4.15 -7.07 -2.98
N VAL A 128 4.86 -7.09 -1.85
CA VAL A 128 5.24 -8.32 -1.14
C VAL A 128 4.01 -9.10 -0.69
N CYS A 129 3.01 -8.45 -0.09
CA CYS A 129 1.76 -9.10 0.30
C CYS A 129 1.06 -9.75 -0.90
N LEU A 130 0.98 -9.03 -2.03
CA LEU A 130 0.39 -9.55 -3.26
C LEU A 130 1.18 -10.76 -3.79
N ALA A 131 2.52 -10.70 -3.81
CA ALA A 131 3.37 -11.81 -4.22
C ALA A 131 3.13 -13.08 -3.38
N VAL A 132 3.04 -12.92 -2.06
CA VAL A 132 2.77 -14.01 -1.12
C VAL A 132 1.39 -14.62 -1.41
N ILE A 133 0.35 -13.82 -1.59
CA ILE A 133 -1.01 -14.30 -1.88
C ILE A 133 -1.06 -15.07 -3.21
N ILE A 134 -0.43 -14.54 -4.25
CA ILE A 134 -0.34 -15.23 -5.56
C ILE A 134 0.42 -16.55 -5.43
N SER A 135 1.53 -16.56 -4.67
CA SER A 135 2.32 -17.77 -4.43
C SER A 135 1.50 -18.84 -3.70
N LEU A 136 0.71 -18.45 -2.69
CA LEU A 136 -0.16 -19.37 -1.95
C LEU A 136 -1.28 -19.92 -2.84
N GLY A 137 -1.86 -19.09 -3.72
CA GLY A 137 -2.92 -19.52 -4.65
C GLY A 137 -2.46 -20.43 -5.78
N ARG A 138 -1.17 -20.43 -6.12
CA ARG A 138 -0.60 -21.32 -7.14
C ARG A 138 -0.31 -22.74 -6.65
N VAL A 139 -0.42 -23.00 -5.34
CA VAL A 139 -0.25 -24.35 -4.78
C VAL A 139 -1.48 -25.20 -5.12
N LYS A 140 -1.57 -25.66 -6.37
CA LYS A 140 -2.46 -26.75 -6.77
C LYS A 140 -1.64 -28.04 -6.66
N THR A 141 -1.93 -28.82 -5.62
CA THR A 141 -1.35 -30.15 -5.39
C THR A 141 -1.55 -31.02 -6.63
N THR A 142 -0.44 -31.36 -7.31
CA THR A 142 -0.33 -32.60 -8.10
C THR A 142 -0.55 -33.81 -7.22
#